data_AF-A0A1S3ARE1-F1
#
_entry.id   AF-A0A1S3ARE1-F1
#
_cell.length_a   1.000
_cell.length_b   1.000
_cell.length_c   1.000
_cell.angle_alpha   90.00
_cell.angle_beta   90.00
_cell.angle_gamma   90.00
#
_symmetry.space_group_name_H-M   'P 1'
#
loop_
_entity.id
_entity.type
_entity.pdbx_description
1 polymer ?
#
loop_
_entity_poly.entity_id
_entity_poly.type
_entity_poly.pdbx_seq_one_letter_code
_entity_poly.pdbx_strand_id
1 'polypeptide(L)'
;MLMYRHLPAAERFDVIDLDPYGSPAAFLDAAVQAVSEGGLLCVTCTDMAVLAGNSGETCYSKYGAMAIKSRACHEMALRIVLHSLDLRANCYQRYVVPLLSVSADFYVRVFVRVYTGQARVKASA
;
A
#
# COMPACT_ATOMS: atom_id res chain seq x y z
N MET A 1 9.45 7.05 -15.51
CA MET A 1 8.26 6.85 -14.66
C MET A 1 7.70 8.20 -14.25
N LEU A 2 6.39 8.43 -14.44
CA LEU A 2 5.71 9.71 -14.19
C LEU A 2 5.81 10.17 -12.72
N MET A 3 5.60 9.25 -11.76
CA MET A 3 5.61 9.56 -10.33
C MET A 3 6.97 10.06 -9.84
N TYR A 4 8.08 9.45 -10.29
CA TYR A 4 9.43 9.91 -9.94
C TYR A 4 9.79 11.29 -10.50
N ARG A 5 9.05 11.82 -11.48
CA ARG A 5 9.24 13.20 -11.96
C ARG A 5 8.59 14.22 -11.02
N HIS A 6 7.59 13.81 -10.23
CA HIS A 6 6.79 14.65 -9.34
C HIS A 6 7.22 14.49 -7.86
N LEU A 7 8.50 14.23 -7.63
CA LEU A 7 9.09 14.18 -6.29
C LEU A 7 9.22 15.55 -5.60
N PRO A 8 9.54 16.66 -6.32
CA PRO A 8 9.60 17.99 -5.72
C PRO A 8 8.29 18.33 -5.04
N ALA A 9 8.34 18.90 -3.84
CA ALA A 9 7.16 19.11 -3.00
C ALA A 9 6.04 19.91 -3.71
N ALA A 10 6.40 20.86 -4.57
CA ALA A 10 5.47 21.69 -5.33
C ALA A 10 4.74 20.96 -6.47
N GLU A 11 5.24 19.79 -6.87
CA GLU A 11 4.74 19.03 -8.02
C GLU A 11 4.03 17.73 -7.60
N ARG A 12 3.95 17.45 -6.29
CA ARG A 12 3.32 16.23 -5.78
C ARG A 12 1.81 16.21 -6.05
N PHE A 13 1.26 15.02 -6.21
CA PHE A 13 -0.16 14.81 -6.46
C PHE A 13 -0.95 14.81 -5.15
N ASP A 14 -2.10 15.50 -5.12
CA ASP A 14 -3.02 15.44 -3.98
C ASP A 14 -3.77 14.13 -3.86
N VAL A 15 -4.03 13.48 -4.99
CA VAL A 15 -4.68 12.18 -5.06
C VAL A 15 -3.94 11.30 -6.07
N ILE A 16 -3.60 10.08 -5.64
CA ILE A 16 -3.05 9.04 -6.51
C ILE A 16 -3.95 7.81 -6.41
N ASP A 17 -4.41 7.30 -7.54
CA ASP A 17 -5.12 6.02 -7.63
C ASP A 17 -4.29 5.00 -8.40
N LEU A 18 -3.89 3.93 -7.70
CA LEU A 18 -3.16 2.81 -8.27
C LEU A 18 -4.13 1.65 -8.50
N ASP A 19 -4.44 1.38 -9.77
CA ASP A 19 -5.25 0.24 -10.19
C ASP A 19 -4.57 -0.62 -11.26
N PRO A 20 -3.50 -1.35 -10.91
CA PRO A 20 -2.83 -2.25 -11.83
C PRO A 20 -3.50 -3.63 -11.89
N TYR A 21 -3.33 -4.32 -13.02
CA TYR A 21 -3.62 -5.75 -13.09
C TYR A 21 -2.66 -6.54 -12.21
N GLY A 22 -3.20 -7.18 -11.17
CA GLY A 22 -2.48 -8.02 -10.22
C GLY A 22 -1.99 -7.24 -9.00
N SER A 23 -0.69 -7.06 -8.91
CA SER A 23 -0.03 -6.51 -7.72
C SER A 23 0.39 -5.05 -7.91
N PRO A 24 0.08 -4.15 -6.96
CA PRO A 24 0.57 -2.78 -6.97
C PRO A 24 2.00 -2.62 -6.47
N ALA A 25 2.66 -3.69 -6.02
CA ALA A 25 3.95 -3.65 -5.32
C ALA A 25 5.04 -2.82 -6.04
N ALA A 26 5.12 -2.90 -7.37
CA ALA A 26 6.11 -2.17 -8.17
C ALA A 26 5.89 -0.64 -8.19
N PHE A 27 4.69 -0.17 -7.84
CA PHE A 27 4.30 1.24 -7.89
C PHE A 27 4.20 1.89 -6.51
N LEU A 28 4.11 1.09 -5.45
CA LEU A 28 3.91 1.59 -4.07
C LEU A 28 5.01 2.57 -3.65
N ASP A 29 6.27 2.23 -3.94
CA ASP A 29 7.42 3.06 -3.57
C ASP A 29 7.35 4.46 -4.18
N ALA A 30 7.12 4.53 -5.49
CA ALA A 30 7.02 5.78 -6.22
C ALA A 30 5.78 6.60 -5.79
N ALA A 31 4.65 5.93 -5.53
CA ALA A 31 3.41 6.59 -5.15
C ALA A 31 3.49 7.24 -3.77
N VAL A 32 4.10 6.56 -2.80
CA VAL A 32 4.25 7.11 -1.44
C VAL A 32 5.18 8.32 -1.42
N GLN A 33 6.13 8.42 -2.34
CA GLN A 33 6.97 9.61 -2.48
C GLN A 33 6.27 10.75 -3.24
N ALA A 34 5.51 10.41 -4.29
CA ALA A 34 4.87 11.39 -5.18
C ALA A 34 3.57 11.99 -4.62
N VAL A 35 2.96 11.40 -3.59
CA VAL A 35 1.75 11.96 -2.94
C VAL A 35 2.10 13.15 -2.05
N SER A 36 1.28 14.20 -2.09
CA SER A 36 1.44 15.41 -1.28
C SER A 36 1.24 15.12 0.21
N GLU A 37 1.62 16.08 1.07
CA GLU A 37 1.44 15.94 2.52
C GLU A 37 -0.05 15.94 2.88
N GLY A 38 -0.54 14.87 3.51
CA GLY A 38 -1.97 14.67 3.77
C GLY A 38 -2.80 14.26 2.56
N GLY A 39 -2.17 14.03 1.41
CA GLY A 39 -2.82 13.57 0.18
C GLY A 39 -3.40 12.17 0.29
N LEU A 40 -4.30 11.83 -0.62
CA LEU A 40 -5.02 10.56 -0.67
C LEU A 40 -4.33 9.58 -1.61
N LEU A 41 -4.01 8.40 -1.11
CA LEU A 41 -3.50 7.28 -1.89
C LEU A 41 -4.54 6.15 -1.88
N CYS A 42 -5.07 5.85 -3.06
CA CYS A 42 -5.97 4.73 -3.31
C CYS A 42 -5.16 3.61 -3.96
N VAL A 43 -5.27 2.39 -3.44
CA VAL A 43 -4.55 1.23 -3.97
C VAL A 43 -5.51 0.07 -4.15
N THR A 44 -5.57 -0.45 -5.37
CA THR A 44 -6.30 -1.65 -5.74
C THR A 44 -5.32 -2.79 -5.95
N CYS A 45 -5.68 -3.97 -5.48
CA CYS A 45 -4.94 -5.18 -5.72
C CYS A 45 -5.90 -6.32 -6.09
N THR A 46 -5.63 -6.95 -7.23
CA THR A 46 -6.41 -8.07 -7.75
C THR A 46 -5.69 -9.41 -7.59
N ASP A 47 -4.53 -9.47 -6.93
CA ASP A 47 -3.76 -10.70 -6.71
C ASP A 47 -4.21 -11.54 -5.51
N MET A 48 -5.54 -11.66 -5.33
CA MET A 48 -6.13 -12.39 -4.21
C MET A 48 -5.67 -13.85 -4.09
N ALA A 49 -5.24 -14.51 -5.17
CA ALA A 49 -4.64 -15.84 -5.08
C ALA A 49 -3.37 -15.85 -4.21
N VAL A 50 -2.53 -14.82 -4.32
CA VAL A 50 -1.32 -14.66 -3.52
C VAL A 50 -1.68 -14.24 -2.10
N LEU A 51 -2.53 -13.21 -1.95
CA LEU A 51 -2.94 -12.66 -0.66
C LEU A 51 -3.82 -13.61 0.18
N ALA A 52 -4.51 -14.58 -0.44
CA ALA A 52 -5.29 -15.60 0.25
C ALA A 52 -4.46 -16.80 0.72
N GLY A 53 -3.14 -16.78 0.51
CA GLY A 53 -2.22 -17.80 1.02
C GLY A 53 -1.99 -19.00 0.10
N ASN A 54 -2.30 -18.92 -1.20
CA ASN A 54 -1.93 -20.00 -2.14
C ASN A 54 -0.43 -19.97 -2.50
N SER A 55 0.23 -18.81 -2.40
CA SER A 55 1.67 -18.68 -2.61
C SER A 55 2.28 -17.70 -1.60
N GLY A 56 2.67 -18.23 -0.43
CA GLY A 56 3.26 -17.44 0.65
C GLY A 56 4.58 -16.76 0.25
N GLU A 57 5.44 -17.46 -0.49
CA GLU A 57 6.73 -16.92 -0.96
C GLU A 57 6.56 -15.74 -1.91
N THR A 58 5.58 -15.82 -2.82
CA THR A 58 5.25 -14.70 -3.71
C THR A 58 4.66 -13.52 -2.93
N CYS A 59 3.84 -13.80 -1.91
CA CYS A 59 3.29 -12.77 -1.03
C CYS A 59 4.41 -12.04 -0.29
N TYR A 60 5.38 -12.78 0.24
CA TYR A 60 6.53 -12.21 0.93
C TYR A 60 7.39 -11.35 0.02
N SER A 61 7.71 -11.86 -1.17
CA SER A 61 8.50 -11.14 -2.18
C SER A 61 7.87 -9.80 -2.60
N LYS A 62 6.53 -9.78 -2.79
CA LYS A 62 5.82 -8.57 -3.24
C LYS A 62 5.49 -7.60 -2.11
N TYR A 63 5.02 -8.10 -0.98
CA TYR A 63 4.39 -7.30 0.08
C TYR A 63 5.20 -7.23 1.37
N GLY A 64 6.20 -8.10 1.54
CA GLY A 64 7.01 -8.19 2.77
C GLY A 64 6.31 -8.93 3.91
N ALA A 65 5.22 -9.66 3.62
CA ALA A 65 4.43 -10.39 4.60
C ALA A 65 4.02 -11.77 4.08
N MET A 66 3.77 -12.70 4.99
CA MET A 66 3.31 -14.06 4.68
C MET A 66 1.80 -14.16 4.78
N ALA A 67 1.13 -14.47 3.67
CA ALA A 67 -0.29 -14.80 3.68
C ALA A 67 -0.50 -16.23 4.21
N ILE A 68 -1.45 -16.38 5.14
CA ILE A 68 -1.85 -17.67 5.71
C ILE A 68 -3.16 -18.12 5.07
N LYS A 69 -3.30 -19.40 4.75
CA LYS A 69 -4.60 -19.89 4.26
C LYS A 69 -5.58 -19.97 5.42
N SER A 70 -6.58 -19.10 5.45
CA SER A 70 -7.59 -19.05 6.51
C SER A 70 -8.94 -18.57 6.00
N ARG A 71 -10.00 -18.72 6.81
CA ARG A 71 -11.32 -18.15 6.51
C ARG A 71 -11.33 -16.61 6.54
N ALA A 72 -10.36 -16.01 7.22
CA ALA A 72 -10.17 -14.57 7.31
C ALA A 72 -9.18 -14.04 6.24
N CYS A 73 -8.99 -14.76 5.14
CA CYS A 73 -8.06 -14.39 4.07
C CYS A 73 -8.33 -13.00 3.49
N HIS A 74 -9.60 -12.60 3.36
CA HIS A 74 -9.99 -11.28 2.85
C HIS A 74 -9.54 -10.14 3.75
N GLU A 75 -9.74 -10.26 5.07
CA GLU A 75 -9.28 -9.26 6.03
C GLU A 75 -7.74 -9.23 6.10
N MET A 76 -7.12 -10.42 6.10
CA MET A 76 -5.66 -10.52 6.11
C MET A 76 -5.03 -9.92 4.86
N ALA A 77 -5.65 -10.09 3.69
CA ALA A 77 -5.21 -9.45 2.45
C ALA A 77 -5.17 -7.92 2.60
N LEU A 78 -6.22 -7.32 3.18
CA LEU A 78 -6.25 -5.88 3.47
C LEU A 78 -5.12 -5.46 4.41
N ARG A 79 -4.90 -6.23 5.49
CA ARG A 79 -3.82 -5.97 6.45
C ARG A 79 -2.44 -6.10 5.83
N ILE A 80 -2.22 -7.08 4.95
CA ILE A 80 -0.96 -7.27 4.22
C ILE A 80 -0.70 -6.09 3.30
N VAL A 81 -1.71 -5.61 2.57
CA VAL A 81 -1.55 -4.45 1.67
C VAL A 81 -1.29 -3.17 2.48
N LEU A 82 -1.98 -2.96 3.60
CA LEU A 82 -1.74 -1.81 4.50
C LEU A 82 -0.33 -1.86 5.12
N HIS A 83 0.08 -3.01 5.63
CA HIS A 83 1.43 -3.22 6.15
C HIS A 83 2.47 -2.97 5.06
N SER A 84 2.21 -3.47 3.85
CA SER A 84 3.09 -3.26 2.72
C SER A 84 3.27 -1.77 2.46
N LEU A 85 2.18 -1.00 2.36
CA LEU A 85 2.21 0.45 2.19
C LEU A 85 2.99 1.18 3.30
N ASP A 86 2.72 0.86 4.56
CA ASP A 86 3.41 1.51 5.69
C ASP A 86 4.91 1.22 5.68
N LEU A 87 5.31 -0.01 5.38
CA LEU A 87 6.72 -0.40 5.29
C LEU A 87 7.48 0.42 4.24
N ARG A 88 6.87 0.72 3.08
CA ARG A 88 7.49 1.58 2.06
C ARG A 88 7.48 3.05 2.49
N ALA A 89 6.43 3.52 3.16
CA ALA A 89 6.37 4.89 3.67
C ALA A 89 7.44 5.17 4.72
N ASN A 90 7.67 4.23 5.62
CA ASN A 90 8.60 4.36 6.73
C ASN A 90 10.04 4.61 6.26
N CYS A 91 10.44 4.06 5.10
CA CYS A 91 11.73 4.35 4.46
C CYS A 91 11.95 5.85 4.18
N TYR A 92 10.88 6.62 4.01
CA TYR A 92 10.90 8.04 3.68
C TYR A 92 10.52 8.95 4.87
N GLN A 93 10.49 8.42 6.09
CA GLN A 93 10.02 9.14 7.29
C GLN A 93 8.54 9.58 7.16
N ARG A 94 7.77 8.85 6.34
CA ARG A 94 6.34 9.04 6.13
C ARG A 94 5.59 7.85 6.73
N TYR A 95 4.34 8.07 7.12
CA TYR A 95 3.46 7.03 7.67
C TYR A 95 2.10 7.10 6.98
N VAL A 96 1.40 5.96 6.93
CA VAL A 96 0.06 5.89 6.35
C VAL A 96 -1.04 5.85 7.41
N VAL A 97 -2.14 6.54 7.15
CA VAL A 97 -3.35 6.52 7.99
C VAL A 97 -4.48 5.90 7.17
N PRO A 98 -4.94 4.69 7.48
CA PRO A 98 -6.04 4.06 6.77
C PRO A 98 -7.35 4.83 7.00
N LEU A 99 -8.06 5.11 5.90
CA LEU A 99 -9.39 5.74 5.92
C LEU A 99 -10.49 4.72 5.64
N LEU A 100 -10.28 3.88 4.63
CA LEU A 100 -11.24 2.87 4.19
C LEU A 100 -10.49 1.65 3.65
N SER A 101 -11.02 0.47 3.90
CA SER A 101 -10.49 -0.80 3.40
C SER A 101 -11.66 -1.68 2.98
N VAL A 102 -11.65 -2.11 1.73
CA VAL A 102 -12.75 -2.84 1.09
C VAL A 102 -12.21 -4.11 0.46
N SER A 103 -12.80 -5.25 0.80
CA SER A 103 -12.65 -6.47 0.01
C SER A 103 -13.95 -6.70 -0.73
N ALA A 104 -13.87 -6.82 -2.07
CA ALA A 104 -15.02 -7.05 -2.93
C ALA A 104 -14.66 -8.13 -3.94
N ASP A 105 -15.37 -9.25 -3.87
CA ASP A 105 -15.17 -10.44 -4.72
C ASP A 105 -13.70 -10.87 -4.85
N PHE A 106 -13.04 -10.46 -5.94
CA PHE A 106 -11.70 -10.89 -6.33
C PHE A 106 -10.63 -9.80 -6.16
N TYR A 107 -10.96 -8.66 -5.56
CA TYR A 107 -9.99 -7.60 -5.31
C TYR A 107 -10.11 -7.00 -3.91
N VAL A 108 -9.03 -6.36 -3.50
CA VAL A 108 -8.96 -5.54 -2.30
C VAL A 108 -8.59 -4.12 -2.68
N ARG A 109 -9.20 -3.15 -2.01
CA ARG A 109 -8.94 -1.74 -2.20
C ARG A 109 -8.75 -1.05 -0.86
N VAL A 110 -7.67 -0.29 -0.73
CA VAL A 110 -7.36 0.48 0.46
C VAL A 110 -7.22 1.95 0.11
N PHE A 111 -7.70 2.80 1.01
CA PHE A 111 -7.63 4.25 0.91
C PHE A 111 -6.87 4.75 2.12
N VAL A 112 -5.73 5.38 1.90
CA VAL A 112 -4.87 5.87 2.99
C VAL A 112 -4.51 7.33 2.76
N ARG A 113 -4.32 8.07 3.85
CA ARG A 113 -3.62 9.35 3.81
C ARG A 113 -2.17 9.18 4.18
N VAL A 114 -1.29 9.94 3.53
CA VAL A 114 0.15 9.85 3.78
C VAL A 114 0.63 11.15 4.41
N TYR A 115 1.30 11.03 5.55
CA TYR A 115 1.85 12.16 6.29
C TYR A 115 3.33 11.94 6.58
N THR A 116 4.04 13.01 6.90
CA THR A 116 5.45 13.00 7.27
C THR A 116 5.57 13.14 8.79
N GLY A 117 6.35 12.28 9.44
CA GLY A 117 6.52 12.37 10.89
C GLY A 117 7.28 11.20 11.52
N GLN A 118 8.52 11.44 11.93
CA GLN A 118 9.42 10.41 12.47
C GLN A 118 8.88 9.72 13.73
N ALA A 119 8.21 10.47 14.62
CA ALA A 119 7.66 9.91 15.85
C ALA A 119 6.53 8.91 15.57
N ARG A 120 5.68 9.20 14.57
CA ARG A 120 4.58 8.33 14.15
C ARG A 120 5.10 7.09 13.43
N VAL A 121 6.10 7.25 12.56
CA VAL A 121 6.79 6.14 11.88
C VAL A 121 7.36 5.13 12.87
N LYS A 122 8.01 5.60 13.94
CA LYS A 122 8.52 4.71 15.01
C LYS A 122 7.43 3.98 15.78
N ALA A 123 6.20 4.52 15.79
CA ALA A 123 5.06 3.91 16.47
C ALA A 123 4.26 2.97 15.55
N SER A 124 4.45 3.05 14.22
CA SER A 124 3.82 2.16 13.25
C SER A 124 4.68 0.97 12.84
N ALA A 125 6.00 1.03 13.14
CA ALA A 125 6.98 -0.03 12.91
C ALA A 125 6.88 -1.21 13.88
#